data_AF-A0A562SU29-F1
#
_entry.id   AF-A0A562SU29-F1
#
_cell.length_a   1.000
_cell.length_b   1.000
_cell.length_c   1.000
_cell.angle_alpha   90.00
_cell.angle_beta   90.00
_cell.angle_gamma   90.00
#
_symmetry.space_group_name_H-M   'P 1'
#
loop_
_entity.id
_entity.type
_entity.pdbx_description
1 polymer ?
#
loop_
_entity_poly.entity_id
_entity_poly.type
_entity_poly.pdbx_seq_one_letter_code
_entity_poly.pdbx_strand_id
1 'polypeptide(L)'
;MLNVRTIFAALILNVAALTAWAGFAQAAVTSVATANVNLRAGPSTAYPVIVTVPAGAGVVTHGCNAGYTWCDVSYRTYRGWVAASYLQTVYQGRTVVLTPAVAPVVGVTVVAYNRAYWDRYYAAYPWYGRWTAYPAGAATVRSGTVVGPAGGTATGSAGCGPYGCGRAGTVTGVNGGTATGGAACGRYGCGRAGTVTGPAGNTASGAGVCGPRGCRGVAVSPNGTVRGGARFR
;
A
#
# COMPACT_ATOMS: atom_id res chain seq x y z
N MET A 1 26.94 -43.99 36.12
CA MET A 1 25.67 -44.69 35.80
C MET A 1 24.55 -43.67 35.91
N LEU A 2 24.15 -43.05 34.79
CA LEU A 2 23.03 -42.11 34.77
C LEU A 2 21.72 -42.90 34.90
N ASN A 3 20.86 -42.47 35.81
CA ASN A 3 19.67 -43.21 36.26
C ASN A 3 18.61 -43.21 35.15
N VAL A 4 18.22 -44.40 34.65
CA VAL A 4 17.20 -44.60 33.59
C VAL A 4 15.89 -43.83 33.86
N ARG A 5 15.58 -43.54 35.14
CA ARG A 5 14.39 -42.78 35.56
C ARG A 5 14.41 -41.30 35.16
N THR A 6 15.58 -40.69 34.94
CA THR A 6 15.67 -39.27 34.52
C THR A 6 15.55 -39.08 33.01
N ILE A 7 15.71 -40.15 32.21
CA ILE A 7 15.59 -40.09 30.74
C ILE A 7 14.11 -40.08 30.32
N PHE A 8 13.24 -40.83 31.02
CA PHE A 8 11.80 -40.88 30.71
C PHE A 8 11.06 -39.57 31.04
N ALA A 9 11.52 -38.79 32.01
CA ALA A 9 10.93 -37.49 32.34
C ALA A 9 11.28 -36.40 31.30
N ALA A 10 12.44 -36.51 30.64
CA ALA A 10 12.89 -35.53 29.64
C ALA A 10 12.24 -35.71 28.25
N LEU A 11 11.70 -36.91 27.96
CA LEU A 11 11.05 -37.21 26.68
C LEU A 11 9.56 -36.85 26.65
N ILE A 12 8.91 -36.68 27.80
CA ILE A 12 7.48 -36.30 27.86
C ILE A 12 7.30 -34.77 27.78
N LEU A 13 8.31 -33.97 28.15
CA LEU A 13 8.26 -32.50 28.03
C LEU A 13 8.53 -31.96 26.62
N ASN A 14 8.98 -32.80 25.66
CA ASN A 14 9.32 -32.35 24.31
C ASN A 14 8.27 -32.69 23.24
N VAL A 15 7.20 -33.43 23.57
CA VAL A 15 6.11 -33.72 22.63
C VAL A 15 4.99 -32.67 22.71
N ALA A 16 4.94 -31.85 23.77
CA ALA A 16 3.94 -30.79 23.95
C ALA A 16 4.19 -29.51 23.11
N ALA A 17 5.26 -29.45 22.32
CA ALA A 17 5.60 -28.28 21.50
C ALA A 17 5.15 -28.38 20.03
N LEU A 18 4.39 -29.41 19.65
CA LEU A 18 3.89 -29.61 18.28
C LEU A 18 2.40 -29.33 18.08
N THR A 19 1.68 -28.89 19.12
CA THR A 19 0.22 -28.73 19.06
C THR A 19 -0.22 -27.33 19.46
N ALA A 20 -0.01 -26.33 18.60
CA ALA A 20 -0.89 -25.16 18.47
C ALA A 20 -0.47 -24.23 17.32
N TRP A 21 -0.39 -24.74 16.10
CA TRP A 21 -0.83 -23.92 14.96
C TRP A 21 -2.32 -24.15 14.77
N ALA A 22 -3.09 -23.65 15.74
CA ALA A 22 -4.50 -23.37 15.51
C ALA A 22 -4.53 -22.26 14.45
N GLY A 23 -4.66 -22.65 13.18
CA GLY A 23 -5.17 -21.73 12.18
C GLY A 23 -6.51 -21.24 12.72
N PHE A 24 -6.64 -19.93 12.95
CA PHE A 24 -7.93 -19.33 13.27
C PHE A 24 -8.90 -19.80 12.21
N ALA A 25 -9.89 -20.62 12.56
CA ALA A 25 -10.95 -20.99 11.65
C ALA A 25 -11.79 -19.72 11.45
N GLN A 26 -11.50 -18.93 10.42
CA GLN A 26 -12.38 -17.84 10.04
C GLN A 26 -13.71 -18.44 9.58
N ALA A 27 -14.81 -17.94 10.16
CA ALA A 27 -16.14 -18.26 9.71
C ALA A 27 -16.27 -17.90 8.22
N ALA A 28 -16.52 -18.91 7.40
CA ALA A 28 -16.68 -18.75 5.97
C ALA A 28 -18.17 -18.69 5.61
N VAL A 29 -18.55 -17.70 4.81
CA VAL A 29 -19.93 -17.42 4.42
C VAL A 29 -20.08 -17.71 2.93
N THR A 30 -21.06 -18.52 2.55
CA THR A 30 -21.38 -18.74 1.14
C THR A 30 -21.97 -17.47 0.54
N SER A 31 -21.49 -17.07 -0.63
CA SER A 31 -21.97 -15.90 -1.35
C SER A 31 -22.12 -16.21 -2.83
N VAL A 32 -22.82 -15.33 -3.56
CA VAL A 32 -23.04 -15.45 -4.99
C VAL A 32 -22.57 -14.17 -5.69
N ALA A 33 -21.90 -14.31 -6.82
CA ALA A 33 -21.51 -13.17 -7.64
C ALA A 33 -22.73 -12.58 -8.36
N THR A 34 -22.96 -11.26 -8.24
CA THR A 34 -24.10 -10.59 -8.88
C THR A 34 -23.84 -10.22 -10.35
N ALA A 35 -22.59 -10.22 -10.77
CA ALA A 35 -22.15 -9.91 -12.13
C ALA A 35 -20.87 -10.67 -12.48
N ASN A 36 -20.43 -10.60 -13.74
CA ASN A 36 -19.11 -11.06 -14.14
C ASN A 36 -18.05 -10.18 -13.46
N VAL A 37 -17.36 -10.74 -12.46
CA VAL A 37 -16.48 -9.98 -11.58
C VAL A 37 -15.08 -10.56 -11.55
N ASN A 38 -14.07 -9.70 -11.51
CA ASN A 38 -12.67 -10.12 -11.47
C ASN A 38 -12.27 -10.51 -10.06
N LEU A 39 -11.83 -11.76 -9.87
CA LEU A 39 -11.10 -12.21 -8.70
C LEU A 39 -9.66 -11.71 -8.81
N ARG A 40 -9.21 -10.88 -7.88
CA ARG A 40 -7.90 -10.22 -7.92
C ARG A 40 -6.96 -10.73 -6.86
N ALA A 41 -5.67 -10.52 -7.06
CA ALA A 41 -4.64 -10.94 -6.10
C ALA A 41 -4.59 -10.07 -4.82
N GLY A 42 -5.46 -9.07 -4.66
CA GLY A 42 -5.49 -8.22 -3.48
C GLY A 42 -6.69 -7.25 -3.48
N PRO A 43 -6.94 -6.55 -2.36
CA PRO A 43 -8.14 -5.73 -2.11
C PRO A 43 -8.10 -4.36 -2.83
N SER A 44 -7.89 -4.37 -4.15
CA SER A 44 -7.92 -3.19 -5.02
C SER A 44 -7.96 -3.58 -6.49
N THR A 45 -8.49 -2.72 -7.35
CA THR A 45 -8.45 -2.88 -8.80
C THR A 45 -7.04 -2.82 -9.40
N ALA A 46 -6.07 -2.36 -8.61
CA ALA A 46 -4.67 -2.27 -8.98
C ALA A 46 -3.90 -3.61 -8.86
N TYR A 47 -4.50 -4.64 -8.27
CA TYR A 47 -3.93 -5.99 -8.24
C TYR A 47 -4.26 -6.76 -9.52
N PRO A 48 -3.38 -7.69 -9.95
CA PRO A 48 -3.61 -8.50 -11.13
C PRO A 48 -4.88 -9.34 -10.97
N VAL A 49 -5.55 -9.58 -12.09
CA VAL A 49 -6.70 -10.49 -12.16
C VAL A 49 -6.17 -11.92 -12.18
N ILE A 50 -6.74 -12.76 -11.32
CA ILE A 50 -6.50 -14.20 -11.26
C ILE A 50 -7.40 -14.91 -12.27
N VAL A 51 -8.71 -14.63 -12.15
CA VAL A 51 -9.76 -15.19 -13.00
C VAL A 51 -11.00 -14.30 -12.93
N THR A 52 -11.89 -14.43 -13.90
CA THR A 52 -13.23 -13.83 -13.85
C THR A 52 -14.22 -14.85 -13.28
N VAL A 53 -14.93 -14.46 -12.23
CA VAL A 53 -16.04 -15.21 -11.64
C VAL A 53 -17.31 -14.83 -12.40
N PRO A 54 -18.03 -15.78 -13.02
CA PRO A 54 -19.24 -15.47 -13.77
C PRO A 54 -20.40 -15.08 -12.84
N ALA A 55 -21.33 -14.28 -13.37
CA ALA A 55 -22.56 -13.94 -12.66
C ALA A 55 -23.33 -15.20 -12.24
N GLY A 56 -23.89 -15.20 -11.03
CA GLY A 56 -24.61 -16.35 -10.46
C GLY A 56 -23.71 -17.45 -9.89
N ALA A 57 -22.39 -17.36 -10.04
CA ALA A 57 -21.49 -18.34 -9.47
C ALA A 57 -21.43 -18.25 -7.93
N GLY A 58 -21.50 -19.41 -7.28
CA GLY A 58 -21.23 -19.54 -5.86
C GLY A 58 -19.75 -19.35 -5.54
N VAL A 59 -19.48 -18.58 -4.49
CA VAL A 59 -18.15 -18.37 -3.91
C VAL A 59 -18.21 -18.55 -2.41
N VAL A 60 -17.08 -18.83 -1.79
CA VAL A 60 -16.98 -18.88 -0.32
C VAL A 60 -16.20 -17.65 0.14
N THR A 61 -16.84 -16.82 0.97
CA THR A 61 -16.28 -15.60 1.54
C THR A 61 -15.65 -15.90 2.90
N HIS A 62 -14.34 -15.72 3.04
CA HIS A 62 -13.59 -16.05 4.26
C HIS A 62 -13.44 -14.86 5.20
N GLY A 63 -13.65 -13.65 4.67
CA GLY A 63 -13.53 -12.40 5.39
C GLY A 63 -13.47 -11.23 4.43
N CYS A 64 -13.52 -10.01 4.94
CA CYS A 64 -13.28 -8.80 4.16
C CYS A 64 -12.19 -7.93 4.79
N ASN A 65 -11.69 -6.96 4.03
CA ASN A 65 -10.78 -5.96 4.58
C ASN A 65 -11.48 -5.12 5.67
N ALA A 66 -10.72 -4.33 6.44
CA ALA A 66 -11.27 -3.56 7.56
C ALA A 66 -12.44 -2.62 7.19
N GLY A 67 -12.49 -2.16 5.93
CA GLY A 67 -13.58 -1.33 5.41
C GLY A 67 -14.74 -2.11 4.76
N TYR A 68 -14.70 -3.44 4.73
CA TYR A 68 -15.67 -4.32 4.06
C TYR A 68 -15.96 -3.94 2.60
N THR A 69 -14.97 -3.35 1.92
CA THR A 69 -15.07 -2.96 0.50
C THR A 69 -14.57 -4.06 -0.42
N TRP A 70 -13.70 -4.94 0.09
CA TRP A 70 -13.15 -6.08 -0.62
C TRP A 70 -13.19 -7.30 0.27
N CYS A 71 -13.64 -8.42 -0.29
CA CYS A 71 -13.76 -9.68 0.41
C CYS A 71 -12.83 -10.72 -0.19
N ASP A 72 -12.13 -11.43 0.69
CA ASP A 72 -11.30 -12.58 0.37
C ASP A 72 -12.21 -13.79 0.16
N VAL A 73 -12.24 -14.29 -1.06
CA VAL A 73 -13.13 -15.34 -1.51
C VAL A 73 -12.36 -16.48 -2.16
N SER A 74 -12.91 -17.68 -2.08
CA SER A 74 -12.50 -18.80 -2.93
C SER A 74 -13.57 -19.11 -3.97
N TYR A 75 -13.12 -19.21 -5.23
CA TYR A 75 -13.92 -19.65 -6.35
C TYR A 75 -13.20 -20.81 -7.04
N ARG A 76 -13.80 -22.01 -7.02
CA ARG A 76 -13.14 -23.25 -7.45
C ARG A 76 -11.80 -23.42 -6.72
N THR A 77 -10.71 -23.61 -7.45
CA THR A 77 -9.34 -23.72 -6.92
C THR A 77 -8.66 -22.36 -6.70
N TYR A 78 -9.30 -21.26 -7.09
CA TYR A 78 -8.72 -19.92 -7.00
C TYR A 78 -9.07 -19.24 -5.67
N ARG A 79 -8.08 -18.57 -5.07
CA ARG A 79 -8.23 -17.76 -3.86
C ARG A 79 -7.85 -16.31 -4.17
N GLY A 80 -8.69 -15.35 -3.81
CA GLY A 80 -8.37 -13.93 -4.03
C GLY A 80 -9.45 -12.99 -3.54
N TRP A 81 -9.43 -11.77 -4.06
CA TRP A 81 -10.25 -10.67 -3.56
C TRP A 81 -11.24 -10.20 -4.60
N VAL A 82 -12.49 -10.02 -4.19
CA VAL A 82 -13.58 -9.47 -4.99
C VAL A 82 -14.16 -8.26 -4.25
N ALA A 83 -14.58 -7.23 -4.99
CA ALA A 83 -15.26 -6.09 -4.38
C ALA A 83 -16.60 -6.53 -3.78
N ALA A 84 -16.84 -6.18 -2.51
CA ALA A 84 -17.97 -6.67 -1.72
C ALA A 84 -19.34 -6.36 -2.35
N SER A 85 -19.43 -5.23 -3.07
CA SER A 85 -20.63 -4.80 -3.81
C SER A 85 -21.09 -5.79 -4.89
N TYR A 86 -20.24 -6.73 -5.31
CA TYR A 86 -20.58 -7.77 -6.28
C TYR A 86 -20.91 -9.11 -5.64
N LEU A 87 -20.95 -9.18 -4.32
CA LEU A 87 -21.25 -10.40 -3.58
C LEU A 87 -22.56 -10.24 -2.83
N GLN A 88 -23.42 -11.23 -2.96
CA GLN A 88 -24.65 -11.33 -2.19
C GLN A 88 -24.68 -12.60 -1.37
N THR A 89 -25.30 -12.55 -0.20
CA THR A 89 -25.54 -13.69 0.67
C THR A 89 -27.01 -13.75 1.07
N VAL A 90 -27.46 -14.91 1.55
CA VAL A 90 -28.81 -15.06 2.10
C VAL A 90 -28.76 -14.77 3.59
N TYR A 91 -29.47 -13.73 4.00
CA TYR A 91 -29.65 -13.36 5.40
C TYR A 91 -31.14 -13.30 5.72
N GLN A 92 -31.60 -14.07 6.71
CA GLN A 92 -33.01 -14.12 7.12
C GLN A 92 -33.99 -14.38 5.96
N GLY A 93 -33.61 -15.27 5.03
CA GLY A 93 -34.43 -15.62 3.85
C GLY A 93 -34.46 -14.58 2.75
N ARG A 94 -33.68 -13.49 2.85
CA ARG A 94 -33.54 -12.46 1.81
C ARG A 94 -32.12 -12.44 1.27
N THR A 95 -32.00 -12.22 -0.03
CA THR A 95 -30.71 -11.99 -0.67
C THR A 95 -30.26 -10.55 -0.42
N VAL A 96 -29.11 -10.37 0.21
CA VAL A 96 -28.55 -9.07 0.58
C VAL A 96 -27.12 -8.94 0.06
N VAL A 97 -26.76 -7.76 -0.42
CA VAL A 97 -25.39 -7.45 -0.84
C VAL A 97 -24.50 -7.31 0.39
N LEU A 98 -23.28 -7.82 0.30
CA LEU A 98 -22.26 -7.61 1.33
C LEU A 98 -21.85 -6.13 1.34
N THR A 99 -22.38 -5.42 2.33
CA THR A 99 -22.03 -4.03 2.64
C THR A 99 -21.33 -3.98 4.00
N PRO A 100 -20.65 -2.87 4.34
CA PRO A 100 -20.04 -2.72 5.67
C PRO A 100 -21.00 -2.87 6.85
N ALA A 101 -22.30 -2.57 6.65
CA ALA A 101 -23.33 -2.76 7.67
C ALA A 101 -23.79 -4.22 7.79
N VAL A 102 -23.81 -4.97 6.68
CA VAL A 102 -24.34 -6.34 6.63
C VAL A 102 -23.26 -7.37 6.94
N ALA A 103 -22.04 -7.19 6.43
CA ALA A 103 -20.97 -8.17 6.51
C ALA A 103 -20.67 -8.65 7.96
N PRO A 104 -20.54 -7.78 8.98
CA PRO A 104 -20.34 -8.23 10.35
C PRO A 104 -21.54 -9.02 10.90
N VAL A 105 -22.76 -8.61 10.54
CA VAL A 105 -24.01 -9.22 11.03
C VAL A 105 -24.18 -10.65 10.50
N VAL A 106 -23.71 -10.91 9.28
CA VAL A 106 -23.76 -12.24 8.66
C VAL A 106 -22.54 -13.11 8.98
N GLY A 107 -21.70 -12.68 9.93
CA GLY A 107 -20.54 -13.45 10.43
C GLY A 107 -19.27 -13.32 9.58
N VAL A 108 -19.23 -12.39 8.61
CA VAL A 108 -18.00 -12.11 7.85
C VAL A 108 -17.06 -11.26 8.70
N THR A 109 -15.86 -11.80 8.96
CA THR A 109 -14.86 -11.15 9.80
C THR A 109 -13.87 -10.31 8.99
N VAL A 110 -13.07 -9.50 9.70
CA VAL A 110 -11.96 -8.77 9.08
C VAL A 110 -10.77 -9.70 8.88
N VAL A 111 -10.24 -9.76 7.65
CA VAL A 111 -9.02 -10.49 7.30
C VAL A 111 -7.95 -9.55 6.77
N ALA A 112 -6.70 -9.84 7.17
CA ALA A 112 -5.55 -9.07 6.74
C ALA A 112 -5.06 -9.53 5.37
N TYR A 113 -4.75 -8.56 4.50
CA TYR A 113 -3.97 -8.79 3.30
C TYR A 113 -2.51 -8.42 3.58
N ASN A 114 -1.60 -9.39 3.51
CA ASN A 114 -0.19 -9.20 3.83
C ASN A 114 0.72 -10.10 2.98
N ARG A 115 2.04 -9.98 3.21
CA ARG A 115 3.05 -10.75 2.47
C ARG A 115 2.89 -12.27 2.64
N ALA A 116 2.54 -12.74 3.83
CA ALA A 116 2.34 -14.17 4.08
C ALA A 116 1.15 -14.74 3.29
N TYR A 117 0.05 -13.98 3.17
CA TYR A 117 -1.08 -14.34 2.31
C TYR A 117 -0.63 -14.46 0.85
N TRP A 118 0.15 -13.48 0.36
CA TRP A 118 0.68 -13.50 -1.01
C TRP A 118 1.56 -14.72 -1.28
N ASP A 119 2.50 -15.00 -0.38
CA ASP A 119 3.40 -16.15 -0.49
C ASP A 119 2.63 -17.48 -0.45
N ARG A 120 1.58 -17.57 0.38
CA ARG A 120 0.75 -18.77 0.50
C ARG A 120 -0.06 -19.09 -0.75
N TYR A 121 -0.67 -18.09 -1.39
CA TYR A 121 -1.66 -18.35 -2.45
C TYR A 121 -1.14 -18.08 -3.86
N TYR A 122 -0.05 -17.32 -4.01
CA TYR A 122 0.36 -16.81 -5.32
C TYR A 122 1.73 -17.23 -5.81
N ALA A 123 2.45 -18.11 -5.09
CA ALA A 123 3.80 -18.56 -5.47
C ALA A 123 3.91 -19.08 -6.91
N ALA A 124 2.85 -19.68 -7.45
CA ALA A 124 2.83 -20.25 -8.80
C ALA A 124 2.51 -19.24 -9.93
N TYR A 125 2.14 -17.99 -9.60
CA TYR A 125 1.72 -17.02 -10.61
C TYR A 125 2.91 -16.27 -11.22
N PRO A 126 2.89 -15.94 -12.53
CA PRO A 126 4.00 -15.24 -13.20
C PRO A 126 4.37 -13.89 -12.59
N TRP A 127 3.41 -13.23 -11.94
CA TRP A 127 3.58 -11.92 -11.30
C TRP A 127 3.98 -11.99 -9.82
N TYR A 128 4.15 -13.19 -9.25
CA TYR A 128 4.46 -13.42 -7.84
C TYR A 128 5.65 -12.59 -7.32
N GLY A 129 6.75 -12.57 -8.08
CA GLY A 129 7.98 -11.87 -7.69
C GLY A 129 7.85 -10.34 -7.61
N ARG A 130 6.73 -9.78 -8.06
CA ARG A 130 6.49 -8.33 -8.16
C ARG A 130 5.65 -7.76 -7.01
N TRP A 131 5.65 -8.39 -5.83
CA TRP A 131 4.93 -7.89 -4.64
C TRP A 131 5.14 -6.40 -4.35
N THR A 132 6.36 -5.90 -4.47
CA THR A 132 6.68 -4.47 -4.23
C THR A 132 6.09 -3.52 -5.28
N ALA A 133 5.70 -4.05 -6.43
CA ALA A 133 4.98 -3.32 -7.47
C ALA A 133 3.45 -3.34 -7.26
N TYR A 134 2.96 -4.08 -6.25
CA TYR A 134 1.53 -4.25 -5.97
C TYR A 134 1.09 -3.65 -4.63
N PRO A 135 -0.10 -3.01 -4.57
CA PRO A 135 -1.00 -2.74 -5.70
C PRO A 135 -0.32 -1.83 -6.74
N ALA A 136 -0.64 -1.95 -8.03
CA ALA A 136 -0.11 -1.04 -9.04
C ALA A 136 -0.43 0.42 -8.65
N GLY A 137 0.59 1.17 -8.25
CA GLY A 137 0.43 2.47 -7.57
C GLY A 137 0.85 2.48 -6.08
N ALA A 138 1.37 1.40 -5.52
CA ALA A 138 2.19 1.49 -4.32
C ALA A 138 3.36 2.40 -4.66
N ALA A 139 3.50 3.52 -3.93
CA ALA A 139 4.51 4.50 -4.21
C ALA A 139 5.89 3.81 -4.22
N THR A 140 6.56 3.76 -5.37
CA THR A 140 7.94 3.27 -5.40
C THR A 140 8.80 4.40 -4.86
N VAL A 141 9.20 4.33 -3.61
CA VAL A 141 10.05 5.34 -2.97
C VAL A 141 11.50 4.84 -2.96
N ARG A 142 12.39 5.60 -3.60
CA ARG A 142 13.83 5.46 -3.45
C ARG A 142 14.33 6.62 -2.61
N SER A 143 14.96 6.30 -1.48
CA SER A 143 15.59 7.28 -0.59
C SER A 143 17.05 6.92 -0.38
N GLY A 144 17.89 7.92 -0.13
CA GLY A 144 19.29 7.69 0.17
C GLY A 144 20.00 8.96 0.64
N THR A 145 21.12 8.73 1.31
CA THR A 145 22.06 9.77 1.73
C THR A 145 23.43 9.46 1.13
N VAL A 146 24.08 10.47 0.57
CA VAL A 146 25.47 10.39 0.09
C VAL A 146 26.31 11.44 0.81
N VAL A 147 27.54 11.06 1.16
CA VAL A 147 28.53 11.96 1.77
C VAL A 147 29.65 12.16 0.75
N GLY A 148 29.95 13.41 0.44
CA GLY A 148 31.00 13.76 -0.50
C GLY A 148 32.41 13.67 0.12
N PRO A 149 33.46 13.62 -0.70
CA PRO A 149 34.86 13.52 -0.24
C PRO A 149 35.29 14.66 0.70
N ALA A 150 34.67 15.84 0.55
CA ALA A 150 34.92 17.02 1.38
C ALA A 150 33.96 17.15 2.58
N GLY A 151 33.18 16.11 2.91
CA GLY A 151 32.31 16.08 4.10
C GLY A 151 30.92 16.70 3.96
N GLY A 152 30.56 17.26 2.80
CA GLY A 152 29.19 17.69 2.51
C GLY A 152 28.24 16.49 2.35
N THR A 153 26.94 16.67 2.64
CA THR A 153 25.94 15.61 2.56
C THR A 153 24.82 15.96 1.60
N ALA A 154 24.27 14.95 0.93
CA ALA A 154 23.04 15.07 0.16
C ALA A 154 22.09 13.93 0.53
N THR A 155 20.90 14.28 1.01
CA THR A 155 19.84 13.32 1.34
C THR A 155 18.65 13.61 0.45
N GLY A 156 18.05 12.57 -0.13
CA GLY A 156 16.89 12.76 -0.98
C GLY A 156 16.00 11.53 -1.03
N SER A 157 14.77 11.77 -1.44
CA SER A 157 13.78 10.76 -1.76
C SER A 157 13.07 11.10 -3.06
N ALA A 158 12.74 10.09 -3.84
CA ALA A 158 11.92 10.22 -5.02
C ALA A 158 10.95 9.05 -5.10
N GLY A 159 9.74 9.31 -5.55
CA GLY A 159 8.82 8.23 -5.81
C GLY A 159 7.61 8.61 -6.65
N CYS A 160 6.99 7.58 -7.21
CA CYS A 160 5.82 7.70 -8.06
C CYS A 160 4.69 6.84 -7.51
N GLY A 161 3.53 7.47 -7.31
CA GLY A 161 2.26 6.81 -7.04
C GLY A 161 1.27 6.99 -8.20
N PRO A 162 0.01 6.57 -8.02
CA PRO A 162 -0.98 6.53 -9.10
C PRO A 162 -1.50 7.93 -9.47
N TYR A 163 -1.29 8.91 -8.60
CA TYR A 163 -1.74 10.28 -8.79
C TYR A 163 -0.61 11.25 -9.15
N GLY A 164 0.63 10.77 -9.20
CA GLY A 164 1.78 11.60 -9.54
C GLY A 164 3.11 11.08 -9.04
N CYS A 165 4.16 11.76 -9.48
CA CYS A 165 5.54 11.54 -9.07
C CYS A 165 6.05 12.74 -8.29
N GLY A 166 6.86 12.49 -7.26
CA GLY A 166 7.48 13.50 -6.44
C GLY A 166 8.94 13.19 -6.17
N ARG A 167 9.72 14.23 -5.91
CA ARG A 167 11.05 14.13 -5.32
C ARG A 167 11.24 15.26 -4.33
N ALA A 168 12.04 14.99 -3.31
CA ALA A 168 12.51 15.99 -2.35
C ALA A 168 13.95 15.67 -1.97
N GLY A 169 14.69 16.69 -1.59
CA GLY A 169 16.03 16.48 -1.06
C GLY A 169 16.62 17.73 -0.45
N THR A 170 17.65 17.50 0.34
CA THR A 170 18.45 18.50 1.00
C THR A 170 19.93 18.22 0.73
N VAL A 171 20.65 19.25 0.34
CA VAL A 171 22.11 19.25 0.26
C VAL A 171 22.64 20.18 1.34
N THR A 172 23.60 19.70 2.13
CA THR A 172 24.31 20.48 3.14
C THR A 172 25.78 20.53 2.76
N GLY A 173 26.29 21.74 2.50
CA GLY A 173 27.71 21.97 2.23
C GLY A 173 28.56 21.81 3.48
N VAL A 174 29.85 21.54 3.31
CA VAL A 174 30.82 21.42 4.41
C VAL A 174 30.88 22.66 5.31
N ASN A 175 30.59 23.83 4.74
CA ASN A 175 30.56 25.11 5.45
C ASN A 175 29.18 25.42 6.07
N GLY A 176 28.27 24.45 6.17
CA GLY A 176 26.97 24.60 6.86
C GLY A 176 25.81 25.21 6.06
N GLY A 177 26.05 25.69 4.83
CA GLY A 177 24.96 26.14 3.94
C GLY A 177 24.09 24.97 3.46
N THR A 178 22.78 25.19 3.34
CA THR A 178 21.81 24.17 2.92
C THR A 178 20.99 24.59 1.70
N ALA A 179 20.64 23.62 0.86
CA ALA A 179 19.68 23.78 -0.21
C ALA A 179 18.65 22.65 -0.11
N THR A 180 17.40 22.99 0.21
CA THR A 180 16.30 22.04 0.32
C THR A 180 15.28 22.34 -0.76
N GLY A 181 14.81 21.31 -1.45
CA GLY A 181 13.79 21.52 -2.46
C GLY A 181 13.07 20.25 -2.85
N GLY A 182 11.93 20.43 -3.49
CA GLY A 182 11.12 19.34 -3.98
C GLY A 182 10.32 19.74 -5.21
N ALA A 183 9.92 18.72 -5.97
CA ALA A 183 9.03 18.87 -7.10
C ALA A 183 8.09 17.69 -7.15
N ALA A 184 6.83 17.95 -7.46
CA ALA A 184 5.83 16.92 -7.68
C ALA A 184 4.99 17.25 -8.90
N CYS A 185 4.66 16.22 -9.67
CA CYS A 185 3.81 16.29 -10.85
C CYS A 185 2.72 15.25 -10.73
N GLY A 186 1.48 15.69 -10.85
CA GLY A 186 0.31 14.82 -10.92
C GLY A 186 -0.53 15.13 -12.14
N ARG A 187 -1.69 14.46 -12.21
CA ARG A 187 -2.62 14.57 -13.34
C ARG A 187 -3.05 16.01 -13.69
N TYR A 188 -3.11 16.89 -12.68
CA TYR A 188 -3.61 18.25 -12.83
C TYR A 188 -2.52 19.33 -12.79
N GLY A 189 -1.25 18.92 -12.86
CA GLY A 189 -0.16 19.88 -12.90
C GLY A 189 1.07 19.48 -12.11
N CYS A 190 2.06 20.35 -12.16
CA CYS A 190 3.36 20.21 -11.52
C CYS A 190 3.62 21.39 -10.59
N GLY A 191 4.16 21.11 -9.42
CA GLY A 191 4.66 22.08 -8.47
C GLY A 191 6.13 21.84 -8.16
N ARG A 192 6.84 22.92 -7.86
CA ARG A 192 8.18 22.86 -7.25
C ARG A 192 8.30 23.93 -6.20
N ALA A 193 9.08 23.66 -5.16
CA ALA A 193 9.46 24.63 -4.16
C ALA A 193 10.86 24.32 -3.66
N GLY A 194 11.55 25.34 -3.17
CA GLY A 194 12.83 25.16 -2.53
C GLY A 194 13.30 26.41 -1.80
N THR A 195 14.27 26.18 -0.94
CA THR A 195 14.89 27.15 -0.06
C THR A 195 16.38 26.90 -0.05
N VAL A 196 17.17 27.96 -0.19
CA VAL A 196 18.62 27.94 -0.06
C VAL A 196 18.99 28.85 1.10
N THR A 197 19.67 28.31 2.10
CA THR A 197 20.19 29.05 3.25
C THR A 197 21.71 29.00 3.20
N GLY A 198 22.35 30.16 3.08
CA GLY A 198 23.81 30.25 3.09
C GLY A 198 24.39 29.95 4.48
N PRO A 199 25.71 29.73 4.59
CA PRO A 199 26.41 29.52 5.87
C PRO A 199 26.16 30.61 6.92
N ALA A 200 25.94 31.85 6.48
CA ALA A 200 25.67 33.00 7.33
C ALA A 200 24.17 33.18 7.67
N GLY A 201 23.30 32.22 7.34
CA GLY A 201 21.86 32.23 7.65
C GLY A 201 20.98 32.97 6.63
N ASN A 202 21.56 33.70 5.68
CA ASN A 202 20.82 34.38 4.62
C ASN A 202 20.04 33.37 3.76
N THR A 203 18.74 33.58 3.57
CA THR A 203 17.86 32.59 2.95
C THR A 203 17.13 33.13 1.72
N ALA A 204 17.13 32.38 0.63
CA ALA A 204 16.31 32.64 -0.55
C ALA A 204 15.35 31.48 -0.78
N SER A 205 14.08 31.77 -1.09
CA SER A 205 13.05 30.75 -1.26
C SER A 205 12.28 30.98 -2.54
N GLY A 206 11.76 29.93 -3.15
CA GLY A 206 10.91 30.05 -4.32
C GLY A 206 9.96 28.88 -4.47
N ALA A 207 8.77 29.15 -5.01
CA ALA A 207 7.77 28.16 -5.32
C ALA A 207 7.08 28.48 -6.64
N GLY A 208 6.69 27.44 -7.38
CA GLY A 208 5.97 27.59 -8.63
C GLY A 208 5.09 26.40 -8.91
N VAL A 209 3.93 26.66 -9.49
CA VAL A 209 2.97 25.64 -9.90
C VAL A 209 2.48 25.92 -11.31
N CYS A 210 2.28 24.86 -12.07
CA CYS A 210 1.76 24.88 -13.43
C CYS A 210 0.67 23.84 -13.55
N GLY A 211 -0.47 24.23 -14.12
CA GLY A 211 -1.58 23.32 -14.40
C GLY A 211 -2.34 23.73 -15.67
N PRO A 212 -3.49 23.11 -15.94
CA PRO A 212 -4.28 23.34 -17.15
C PRO A 212 -4.65 24.80 -17.42
N ARG A 213 -4.82 25.59 -16.34
CA ARG A 213 -5.22 27.01 -16.40
C ARG A 213 -4.03 27.98 -16.47
N GLY A 214 -2.80 27.48 -16.53
CA GLY A 214 -1.58 28.28 -16.57
C GLY A 214 -0.64 28.05 -15.39
N CYS A 215 0.35 28.91 -15.28
CA CYS A 215 1.44 28.81 -14.31
C CYS A 215 1.50 30.05 -13.42
N ARG A 216 1.90 29.87 -12.17
CA ARG A 216 2.26 30.96 -11.27
C ARG A 216 3.46 30.59 -10.42
N GLY A 217 4.23 31.59 -10.00
CA GLY A 217 5.34 31.39 -9.09
C GLY A 217 5.65 32.64 -8.29
N VAL A 218 6.39 32.43 -7.20
CA VAL A 218 6.87 33.45 -6.29
C VAL A 218 8.28 33.09 -5.83
N ALA A 219 9.11 34.11 -5.63
CA ALA A 219 10.42 34.00 -5.05
C ALA A 219 10.60 35.09 -3.99
N VAL A 220 11.33 34.77 -2.92
CA VAL A 220 11.71 35.67 -1.84
C VAL A 220 13.23 35.71 -1.81
N SER A 221 13.79 36.90 -1.94
CA SER A 221 15.24 37.13 -1.89
C SER A 221 15.72 37.20 -0.43
N PRO A 222 17.04 37.06 -0.17
CA PRO A 222 17.60 37.17 1.19
C PRO A 222 17.29 38.49 1.90
N ASN A 223 17.12 39.57 1.13
CA ASN A 223 16.76 40.89 1.66
C ASN A 223 15.23 41.06 1.85
N GLY A 224 14.46 39.98 1.84
CA GLY A 224 12.99 39.99 2.00
C GLY A 224 12.21 40.40 0.75
N THR A 225 12.87 40.77 -0.35
CA THR A 225 12.20 41.19 -1.59
C THR A 225 11.40 40.03 -2.21
N VAL A 226 10.10 40.22 -2.37
CA VAL A 226 9.19 39.25 -3.00
C VAL A 226 9.01 39.59 -4.47
N ARG A 227 9.20 38.60 -5.37
CA ARG A 227 8.91 38.70 -6.80
C ARG A 227 8.00 37.56 -7.21
N GLY A 228 6.87 37.88 -7.84
CA GLY A 228 5.90 36.90 -8.32
C GLY A 228 5.47 37.17 -9.75
N GLY A 229 5.00 36.13 -10.41
CA GLY A 229 4.47 36.24 -11.77
C GLY A 229 3.52 35.10 -12.09
N ALA A 230 2.53 35.39 -12.92
CA ALA A 230 1.60 34.39 -13.43
C ALA A 230 1.46 34.53 -14.96
N ARG A 231 1.26 33.41 -15.63
CA ARG A 231 0.91 33.33 -17.05
C ARG A 231 -0.28 32.40 -17.18
N PHE A 232 -1.41 32.95 -17.57
CA PHE A 232 -2.65 32.21 -17.81
C PHE A 232 -2.78 31.90 -19.31
N ARG A 233 -3.54 30.86 -19.61
CA ARG A 233 -3.88 30.46 -20.99
C ARG A 233 -5.16 31.13 -21.45
#